data_AF-A0A3D4UXX5-F1
#
_entry.id   AF-A0A3D4UXX5-F1
#
_cell.length_a   1.000
_cell.length_b   1.000
_cell.length_c   1.000
_cell.angle_alpha   90.00
_cell.angle_beta   90.00
_cell.angle_gamma   90.00
#
_symmetry.space_group_name_H-M   'P 1'
#
loop_
_entity.id
_entity.type
_entity.pdbx_description
1 polymer ?
#
loop_
_entity_poly.entity_id
_entity_poly.type
_entity_poly.pdbx_seq_one_letter_code
_entity_poly.pdbx_strand_id
1 'polypeptide(L)'
;MVSEIETIKKLFYKQEKYKALIHRLSQYNIHERSPLPSQKELLEILDLNRSKLMGLMQDLHSEFRTEISHWYPIKRTEVHIAGEHRNGDYFQVTPDDIKHIPSEGDHISVPFIRNEYGSGGYFQVKMVKHTIEENTHSIVVFVNEDFRKEDF
;
A
#
# COMPACT_ATOMS: atom_id res chain seq x y z
N MET A 1 2.28 -3.35 -11.25
CA MET A 1 3.02 -3.76 -10.03
C MET A 1 4.51 -3.52 -10.21
N VAL A 2 5.03 -2.42 -9.64
CA VAL A 2 6.49 -2.17 -9.60
C VAL A 2 7.08 -3.11 -8.55
N SER A 3 7.91 -4.06 -8.97
CA SER A 3 8.56 -4.98 -8.04
C SER A 3 9.59 -4.23 -7.19
N GLU A 4 9.52 -4.33 -5.86
CA GLU A 4 10.43 -3.65 -4.93
C GLU A 4 11.90 -3.91 -5.25
N ILE A 5 12.22 -5.12 -5.75
CA ILE A 5 13.57 -5.50 -6.18
C ILE A 5 14.03 -4.73 -7.44
N GLU A 6 13.14 -4.41 -8.36
CA GLU A 6 13.47 -3.60 -9.54
C GLU A 6 13.79 -2.16 -9.16
N THR A 7 13.09 -1.62 -8.16
CA THR A 7 13.43 -0.31 -7.60
C THR A 7 14.76 -0.37 -6.87
N ILE A 8 14.97 -1.35 -5.97
CA ILE A 8 16.23 -1.51 -5.24
C ILE A 8 17.42 -1.64 -6.21
N LYS A 9 17.26 -2.40 -7.31
CA LYS A 9 18.27 -2.48 -8.39
C LYS A 9 18.56 -1.11 -8.98
N LYS A 10 17.54 -0.39 -9.45
CA LYS A 10 17.74 0.92 -10.08
C LYS A 10 18.48 1.89 -9.18
N LEU A 11 18.19 1.86 -7.88
CA LEU A 11 18.71 2.82 -6.91
C LEU A 11 20.12 2.48 -6.41
N PHE A 12 20.35 1.21 -6.08
CA PHE A 12 21.53 0.83 -5.31
C PHE A 12 22.55 -0.01 -6.10
N TYR A 13 22.23 -0.46 -7.31
CA TYR A 13 23.15 -1.31 -8.09
C TYR A 13 24.45 -0.60 -8.51
N LYS A 14 24.43 0.73 -8.60
CA LYS A 14 25.64 1.55 -8.86
C LYS A 14 26.54 1.71 -7.64
N GLN A 15 26.06 1.36 -6.44
CA GLN A 15 26.86 1.39 -5.23
C GLN A 15 27.59 0.06 -5.06
N GLU A 16 28.93 0.06 -5.16
CA GLU A 16 29.75 -1.16 -5.14
C GLU A 16 29.49 -2.02 -3.88
N LYS A 17 29.22 -1.40 -2.71
CA LYS A 17 28.90 -2.12 -1.48
C LYS A 17 27.65 -3.01 -1.56
N TYR A 18 26.67 -2.68 -2.42
CA TYR A 18 25.41 -3.42 -2.53
C TYR A 18 25.32 -4.28 -3.79
N LYS A 19 26.22 -4.11 -4.75
CA LYS A 19 26.15 -4.70 -6.08
C LYS A 19 26.00 -6.22 -6.06
N ALA A 20 26.81 -6.91 -5.26
CA ALA A 20 26.77 -8.37 -5.13
C ALA A 20 25.46 -8.85 -4.47
N LEU A 21 25.02 -8.17 -3.41
CA LEU A 21 23.77 -8.48 -2.70
C LEU A 21 22.55 -8.31 -3.63
N ILE A 22 22.46 -7.18 -4.32
CA ILE A 22 21.38 -6.86 -5.24
C ILE A 22 21.38 -7.79 -6.45
N HIS A 23 22.54 -8.07 -7.02
CA HIS A 23 22.66 -9.05 -8.10
C HIS A 23 22.14 -10.42 -7.64
N ARG A 24 22.42 -10.84 -6.42
CA ARG A 24 21.91 -12.12 -5.93
C ARG A 24 20.39 -12.08 -5.67
N LEU A 25 19.90 -11.07 -4.96
CA LEU A 25 18.46 -10.90 -4.70
C LEU A 25 17.65 -10.80 -5.99
N SER A 26 18.24 -10.27 -7.07
CA SER A 26 17.61 -10.16 -8.38
C SER A 26 17.24 -11.47 -9.06
N GLN A 27 17.89 -12.56 -8.67
CA GLN A 27 17.72 -13.88 -9.26
C GLN A 27 16.54 -14.63 -8.62
N TYR A 28 15.97 -14.09 -7.54
CA TYR A 28 14.82 -14.65 -6.86
C TYR A 28 13.55 -13.93 -7.32
N ASN A 29 12.58 -14.70 -7.79
CA ASN A 29 11.27 -14.16 -8.12
C ASN A 29 10.43 -14.05 -6.85
N ILE A 30 10.31 -12.83 -6.31
CA ILE A 30 9.55 -12.54 -5.08
C ILE A 30 8.04 -12.78 -5.28
N HIS A 31 7.57 -12.81 -6.52
CA HIS A 31 6.15 -13.02 -6.86
C HIS A 31 5.79 -14.49 -7.12
N GLU A 32 6.78 -15.35 -7.32
CA GLU A 32 6.57 -16.79 -7.30
C GLU A 32 6.68 -17.29 -5.86
N ARG A 33 5.94 -18.35 -5.50
CA ARG A 33 6.10 -19.05 -4.21
C ARG A 33 7.46 -19.77 -4.07
N SER A 34 8.47 -19.31 -4.82
CA SER A 34 9.83 -19.79 -4.79
C SER A 34 10.46 -19.37 -3.46
N PRO A 35 11.19 -20.28 -2.79
CA PRO A 35 11.82 -19.96 -1.52
C PRO A 35 12.84 -18.84 -1.71
N LEU A 36 12.73 -17.81 -0.88
CA LEU A 36 13.76 -16.78 -0.74
C LEU A 36 15.06 -17.43 -0.25
N PRO A 37 16.24 -16.85 -0.58
CA PRO A 37 17.50 -17.38 -0.10
C PRO A 37 17.54 -17.39 1.42
N SER A 38 18.03 -18.49 1.99
CA SER A 38 18.33 -18.54 3.41
C SER A 38 19.50 -17.61 3.73
N GLN A 39 19.56 -17.16 5.00
CA GLN A 39 20.70 -16.38 5.47
C GLN A 39 22.03 -17.13 5.26
N LYS A 40 22.03 -18.45 5.47
CA LYS A 40 23.24 -19.29 5.29
C LYS A 40 23.73 -19.25 3.84
N GLU A 41 22.82 -19.39 2.88
CA GLU A 41 23.15 -19.31 1.46
C GLU A 41 23.69 -17.91 1.09
N LEU A 42 23.10 -16.84 1.61
CA LEU A 42 23.60 -15.48 1.35
C LEU A 42 25.01 -15.27 1.88
N LEU A 43 25.34 -15.83 3.05
CA LEU A 43 26.68 -15.74 3.64
C LEU A 43 27.72 -16.45 2.78
N GLU A 44 27.41 -17.67 2.33
CA GLU A 44 28.30 -18.48 1.49
C GLU A 44 28.51 -17.85 0.11
N ILE A 45 27.44 -17.33 -0.51
CA ILE A 45 27.49 -16.80 -1.87
C ILE A 45 28.17 -15.43 -1.93
N LEU A 46 27.99 -14.60 -0.90
CA LEU A 46 28.57 -13.26 -0.86
C LEU A 46 29.97 -13.24 -0.22
N ASP A 47 30.46 -14.39 0.27
CA ASP A 47 31.69 -14.52 1.05
C ASP A 47 31.74 -13.51 2.23
N LEU A 48 30.63 -13.45 2.96
CA LEU A 48 30.45 -12.52 4.08
C LEU A 48 30.24 -13.28 5.39
N ASN A 49 30.75 -12.69 6.47
CA ASN A 49 30.34 -13.10 7.81
C ASN A 49 28.96 -12.52 8.16
N ARG A 50 28.33 -13.11 9.18
CA ARG A 50 26.99 -12.74 9.63
C ARG A 50 26.85 -11.25 9.94
N SER A 51 27.82 -10.67 10.64
CA SER A 51 27.78 -9.26 11.02
C SER A 51 27.81 -8.33 9.81
N LYS A 52 28.66 -8.61 8.82
CA LYS A 52 28.76 -7.83 7.58
C LYS A 52 27.48 -7.92 6.74
N LEU A 53 26.90 -9.11 6.60
CA LEU A 53 25.63 -9.28 5.87
C LEU A 53 24.50 -8.50 6.55
N MET A 54 24.36 -8.65 7.86
CA MET A 54 23.30 -7.95 8.61
C MET A 54 23.49 -6.42 8.55
N GLY A 55 24.73 -5.93 8.66
CA GLY A 55 25.05 -4.52 8.49
C GLY A 55 24.66 -4.01 7.10
N LEU A 56 25.06 -4.72 6.04
CA LEU A 56 24.69 -4.35 4.66
C LEU A 56 23.16 -4.31 4.45
N MET A 57 22.42 -5.28 4.99
CA MET A 57 20.96 -5.31 4.88
C MET A 57 20.31 -4.16 5.67
N GLN A 58 20.82 -3.85 6.87
CA GLN A 58 20.33 -2.74 7.68
C GLN A 58 20.60 -1.39 7.02
N ASP A 59 21.81 -1.20 6.50
CA ASP A 59 22.19 0.02 5.80
C ASP A 59 21.33 0.22 4.55
N LEU A 60 21.16 -0.84 3.73
CA LEU A 60 20.33 -0.80 2.53
C LEU A 60 18.88 -0.41 2.87
N HIS A 61 18.32 -1.00 3.93
CA HIS A 61 16.97 -0.70 4.39
C HIS A 61 16.86 0.75 4.90
N SER A 62 17.85 1.22 5.66
CA SER A 62 17.88 2.59 6.21
C SER A 62 17.99 3.64 5.11
N GLU A 63 18.88 3.42 4.13
CA GLU A 63 19.02 4.30 2.97
C GLU A 63 17.76 4.32 2.12
N PHE A 64 17.18 3.15 1.83
CA PHE A 64 15.92 3.06 1.09
C PHE A 64 14.77 3.79 1.80
N ARG A 65 14.66 3.64 3.13
CA ARG A 65 13.63 4.32 3.92
C ARG A 65 13.76 5.84 3.87
N THR A 66 14.99 6.36 3.97
CA THR A 66 15.26 7.81 3.94
C THR A 66 14.86 8.41 2.60
N GLU A 67 15.06 7.64 1.53
CA GLU A 67 14.93 8.11 0.17
C GLU A 67 13.58 7.75 -0.49
N ILE A 68 12.71 6.99 0.20
CA ILE A 68 11.49 6.43 -0.41
C ILE A 68 10.54 7.50 -0.97
N SER A 69 10.41 8.64 -0.29
CA SER A 69 9.59 9.76 -0.73
C SER A 69 10.17 10.49 -1.95
N HIS A 70 11.49 10.45 -2.12
CA HIS A 70 12.18 10.98 -3.30
C HIS A 70 11.98 10.08 -4.52
N TRP A 71 12.05 8.75 -4.32
CA TRP A 71 11.98 7.78 -5.42
C TRP A 71 10.58 7.30 -5.78
N TYR A 72 9.63 7.43 -4.86
CA TYR A 72 8.20 7.22 -5.09
C TYR A 72 7.43 8.52 -4.87
N PRO A 73 7.67 9.56 -5.69
CA PRO A 73 6.93 10.81 -5.55
C PRO A 73 5.46 10.54 -5.87
N ILE A 74 4.58 10.73 -4.89
CA ILE A 74 3.13 10.68 -5.12
C ILE A 74 2.78 11.90 -5.97
N LYS A 75 2.44 11.65 -7.24
CA LYS A 75 2.06 12.71 -8.21
C LYS A 75 0.57 13.02 -8.14
N ARG A 76 -0.22 12.03 -7.75
CA ARG A 76 -1.68 12.12 -7.67
C ARG A 76 -2.17 11.30 -6.49
N THR A 77 -3.15 11.85 -5.78
CA THR A 77 -3.91 11.10 -4.78
C THR A 77 -5.35 10.99 -5.28
N GLU A 78 -5.91 9.79 -5.24
CA GLU A 78 -7.28 9.51 -5.62
C GLU A 78 -8.01 8.92 -4.41
N VAL A 79 -9.22 9.40 -4.15
CA VAL A 79 -10.03 8.91 -3.03
C VAL A 79 -11.31 8.33 -3.59
N HIS A 80 -11.59 7.09 -3.24
CA HIS A 80 -12.82 6.40 -3.58
C HIS A 80 -13.55 6.03 -2.31
N ILE A 81 -14.86 6.23 -2.30
CA ILE A 81 -15.75 5.69 -1.28
C ILE A 81 -16.50 4.55 -1.94
N ALA A 82 -16.36 3.34 -1.39
CA ALA A 82 -16.97 2.14 -1.91
C ALA A 82 -17.79 1.45 -0.82
N GLY A 83 -18.95 0.93 -1.19
CA GLY A 83 -19.83 0.26 -0.25
C GLY A 83 -20.79 -0.68 -0.96
N GLU A 84 -21.49 -1.45 -0.13
CA GLU A 84 -22.55 -2.36 -0.55
C GLU A 84 -23.84 -1.95 0.16
N HIS A 85 -24.91 -1.81 -0.61
CA HIS A 85 -26.26 -1.67 -0.12
C HIS A 85 -26.76 -3.00 0.43
N ARG A 86 -27.75 -2.99 1.34
CA ARG A 86 -28.36 -4.22 1.87
C ARG A 86 -28.96 -5.16 0.81
N ASN A 87 -29.41 -4.62 -0.31
CA ASN A 87 -29.94 -5.41 -1.42
C ASN A 87 -28.83 -6.12 -2.24
N GLY A 88 -27.56 -5.93 -1.88
CA GLY A 88 -26.40 -6.47 -2.57
C GLY A 88 -25.85 -5.58 -3.69
N ASP A 89 -26.44 -4.40 -3.92
CA ASP A 89 -25.94 -3.47 -4.92
C ASP A 89 -24.66 -2.78 -4.44
N TYR A 90 -23.65 -2.76 -5.30
CA TYR A 90 -22.40 -2.06 -5.03
C TYR A 90 -22.46 -0.63 -5.55
N PHE A 91 -21.89 0.30 -4.78
CA PHE A 91 -21.62 1.65 -5.25
C PHE A 91 -20.16 2.03 -5.06
N GLN A 92 -19.70 2.91 -5.94
CA GLN A 92 -18.42 3.58 -5.80
C GLN A 92 -18.56 5.03 -6.23
N VAL A 93 -18.06 5.95 -5.40
CA VAL A 93 -18.03 7.37 -5.70
C VAL A 93 -16.62 7.91 -5.50
N THR A 94 -16.24 8.88 -6.33
CA THR A 94 -14.92 9.49 -6.28
C THR A 94 -15.13 10.99 -6.05
N PRO A 95 -15.07 11.47 -4.79
CA PRO A 95 -15.18 12.90 -4.52
C PRO A 95 -14.01 13.66 -5.15
N ASP A 96 -14.30 14.80 -5.78
CA ASP A 96 -13.28 15.64 -6.42
C ASP A 96 -12.38 16.37 -5.41
N ASP A 97 -12.92 16.74 -4.25
CA ASP A 97 -12.18 17.41 -3.18
C ASP A 97 -12.60 16.86 -1.81
N ILE A 98 -11.65 16.23 -1.13
CA ILE A 98 -11.82 15.72 0.23
C ILE A 98 -10.70 16.27 1.11
N LYS A 99 -11.09 17.09 2.10
CA LYS A 99 -10.13 17.73 3.00
C LYS A 99 -9.56 16.78 4.04
N HIS A 100 -10.36 15.79 4.45
CA HIS A 100 -10.03 14.85 5.50
C HIS A 100 -10.49 13.45 5.11
N ILE A 101 -9.58 12.50 5.18
CA ILE A 101 -9.92 11.08 5.04
C ILE A 101 -10.55 10.64 6.36
N PRO A 102 -11.79 10.12 6.36
CA PRO A 102 -12.44 9.66 7.57
C PRO A 102 -11.72 8.41 8.11
N SER A 103 -11.74 8.23 9.42
CA SER A 103 -11.15 7.08 10.10
C SER A 103 -12.11 5.89 10.14
N GLU A 104 -11.59 4.70 10.42
CA GLU A 104 -12.44 3.55 10.73
C GLU A 104 -13.34 3.85 11.93
N GLY A 105 -14.64 3.53 11.81
CA GLY A 105 -15.67 3.84 12.80
C GLY A 105 -16.31 5.21 12.64
N ASP A 106 -15.72 6.13 11.85
CA ASP A 106 -16.35 7.41 11.51
C ASP A 106 -17.62 7.21 10.68
N HIS A 107 -18.47 8.24 10.68
CA HIS A 107 -19.73 8.24 9.95
C HIS A 107 -19.67 9.30 8.86
N ILE A 108 -20.08 8.90 7.66
CA ILE A 108 -20.15 9.79 6.50
C ILE A 108 -21.55 9.76 5.91
N SER A 109 -21.96 10.87 5.32
CA SER A 109 -23.20 10.95 4.54
C SER A 109 -22.85 11.16 3.07
N VAL A 110 -23.43 10.34 2.21
CA VAL A 110 -23.34 10.52 0.75
C VAL A 110 -24.74 10.83 0.22
N PRO A 111 -25.10 12.13 0.09
CA PRO A 111 -26.50 12.56 -0.02
C PRO A 111 -27.18 12.14 -1.33
N PHE A 112 -26.40 11.85 -2.38
CA PHE A 112 -26.90 11.43 -3.69
C PHE A 112 -27.01 9.91 -3.84
N ILE A 113 -26.45 9.14 -2.91
CA ILE A 113 -26.70 7.71 -2.81
C ILE A 113 -28.00 7.54 -2.03
N ARG A 114 -29.01 6.97 -2.66
CA ARG A 114 -30.28 6.64 -2.00
C ARG A 114 -30.14 5.26 -1.36
N ASN A 115 -30.49 5.15 -0.09
CA ASN A 115 -30.76 3.85 0.52
C ASN A 115 -32.27 3.56 0.38
N GLU A 116 -32.69 2.32 0.64
CA GLU A 116 -34.09 1.89 0.49
C GLU A 116 -35.08 2.66 1.40
N TYR A 117 -34.58 3.46 2.35
CA TYR A 117 -35.37 4.07 3.42
C TYR A 117 -35.33 5.61 3.44
N GLY A 118 -34.65 6.30 2.51
CA GLY A 118 -34.59 7.75 2.54
C GLY A 118 -33.72 8.45 1.48
N SER A 119 -33.73 9.78 1.55
CA SER A 119 -32.87 10.65 0.75
C SER A 119 -31.54 10.87 1.48
N GLY A 120 -30.52 10.14 1.07
CA GLY A 120 -29.14 10.28 1.56
C GLY A 120 -28.69 9.07 2.37
N GLY A 121 -27.67 8.37 1.86
CA GLY A 121 -27.08 7.23 2.52
C GLY A 121 -26.18 7.69 3.66
N TYR A 122 -26.48 7.22 4.87
CA TYR A 122 -25.60 7.32 6.03
C TYR A 122 -24.80 6.03 6.14
N PHE A 123 -23.49 6.16 6.24
CA PHE A 123 -22.59 5.03 6.25
C PHE A 123 -21.56 5.14 7.36
N GLN A 124 -21.26 4.01 7.98
CA GLN A 124 -20.12 3.88 8.87
C GLN A 124 -18.92 3.36 8.08
N VAL A 125 -17.77 4.01 8.25
CA VAL A 125 -16.50 3.56 7.68
C VAL A 125 -16.05 2.28 8.36
N LYS A 126 -15.84 1.24 7.57
CA LYS A 126 -15.37 -0.08 8.03
C LYS A 126 -13.88 -0.28 7.86
N MET A 127 -13.30 0.32 6.82
CA MET A 127 -11.88 0.16 6.55
C MET A 127 -11.43 1.28 5.62
N VAL A 128 -10.21 1.78 5.85
CA VAL A 128 -9.52 2.65 4.90
C VAL A 128 -8.32 1.91 4.37
N LYS A 129 -8.30 1.64 3.06
CA LYS A 129 -7.19 0.97 2.39
C LYS A 129 -6.39 1.99 1.59
N HIS A 130 -5.09 1.99 1.78
CA HIS A 130 -4.16 2.75 0.97
C HIS A 130 -3.41 1.83 0.02
N THR A 131 -3.22 2.25 -1.22
CA THR A 131 -2.41 1.55 -2.21
C THR A 131 -1.59 2.58 -2.97
N ILE A 132 -0.31 2.28 -3.21
CA ILE A 132 0.59 3.14 -3.98
C ILE A 132 1.04 2.34 -5.20
N GLU A 133 0.64 2.79 -6.38
CA GLU A 133 1.00 2.17 -7.65
C GLU A 133 1.26 3.27 -8.69
N GLU A 134 2.33 3.13 -9.48
CA GLU A 134 2.65 4.04 -10.60
C GLU A 134 2.63 5.55 -10.24
N ASN A 135 3.14 5.90 -9.04
CA ASN A 135 3.15 7.27 -8.49
C ASN A 135 1.76 7.83 -8.12
N THR A 136 0.74 6.98 -8.06
CA THR A 136 -0.60 7.33 -7.59
C THR A 136 -0.82 6.72 -6.21
N HIS A 137 -1.30 7.54 -5.27
CA HIS A 137 -1.77 7.09 -3.97
C HIS A 137 -3.29 6.96 -4.01
N SER A 138 -3.78 5.74 -4.12
CA SER A 138 -5.21 5.44 -4.08
C SER A 138 -5.63 5.16 -2.65
N ILE A 139 -6.67 5.86 -2.19
CA ILE A 139 -7.30 5.69 -0.89
C ILE A 139 -8.71 5.19 -1.14
N VAL A 140 -9.03 4.00 -0.64
CA VAL A 140 -10.38 3.43 -0.73
C VAL A 140 -10.97 3.37 0.66
N VAL A 141 -12.02 4.15 0.87
CA VAL A 141 -12.83 4.18 2.09
C VAL A 141 -13.98 3.21 1.90
N PHE A 142 -13.91 2.07 2.58
CA PHE A 142 -14.98 1.07 2.58
C PHE A 142 -16.01 1.42 3.65
N VAL A 143 -17.27 1.44 3.25
CA VAL A 143 -18.37 1.85 4.12
C VAL A 143 -19.53 0.87 4.06
N ASN A 144 -20.24 0.73 5.18
CA ASN A 144 -21.50 -0.01 5.25
C ASN A 144 -22.61 0.93 5.70
N GLU A 145 -23.83 0.68 5.26
CA GLU A 145 -25.00 1.42 5.71
C GLU A 145 -25.10 1.40 7.24
N ASP A 146 -25.14 2.58 7.87
CA ASP A 146 -25.35 2.74 9.30
C ASP A 146 -26.82 3.09 9.57
N PHE A 147 -27.45 2.24 10.38
CA PHE A 147 -28.84 2.39 10.79
C PHE A 147 -28.85 2.62 12.29
N ARG A 148 -28.54 3.84 12.73
CA ARG A 148 -28.86 4.22 14.10
C ARG A 148 -30.37 4.34 14.22
N LYS A 149 -30.90 3.67 15.24
CA LYS A 149 -32.30 3.31 15.45
C LYS A 149 -33.23 4.47 15.84
N GLU A 150 -32.87 5.72 15.57
CA GLU A 150 -33.56 6.90 16.15
C GLU A 150 -34.29 7.81 15.16
N ASP A 151 -34.25 7.55 13.85
CA ASP A 151 -34.99 8.35 12.85
C ASP A 151 -36.27 7.66 12.33
N PHE A 152 -37.04 7.02 13.22
CA PHE A 152 -38.42 6.58 12.97
C PHE A 152 -39.38 7.10 14.04
#